data_AF-A0A351C795-F1
#
_entry.id   AF-A0A351C795-F1
#
_cell.length_a   1.000
_cell.length_b   1.000
_cell.length_c   1.000
_cell.angle_alpha   90.00
_cell.angle_beta   90.00
_cell.angle_gamma   90.00
#
_symmetry.space_group_name_H-M   'P 1'
#
loop_
_entity.id
_entity.type
_entity.pdbx_description
1 polymer ?
#
loop_
_entity_poly.entity_id
_entity_poly.type
_entity_poly.pdbx_seq_one_letter_code
_entity_poly.pdbx_strand_id
1 'polypeptide(L)'
;SNPCPSANKTANFLFLLKIIYVSFIFMTLFLTRERRMPRRKTVQPLPLQIIECDEFFIEVRDRSTALIGRGLHAKEDFSGTLDEILDFITPEAFLKKSDKNWHYREHDCLKKSAAFVRYCELKGIDREAGALRKRYYPAVKIWLKAVRAALEE
;
A
#
# COMPACT_ATOMS: atom_id res chain seq x y z
N SER A 1 -69.70 -27.01 -25.35
CA SER A 1 -68.99 -26.03 -24.51
C SER A 1 -67.71 -25.62 -25.21
N ASN A 2 -67.68 -24.41 -25.75
CA ASN A 2 -66.53 -23.90 -26.50
C ASN A 2 -65.32 -23.71 -25.56
N PRO A 3 -64.13 -24.24 -25.88
CA PRO A 3 -62.93 -23.87 -25.14
C PRO A 3 -62.44 -22.50 -25.64
N CYS A 4 -62.24 -21.62 -24.67
CA CYS A 4 -61.84 -20.23 -24.81
C CYS A 4 -60.43 -20.10 -25.43
N PRO A 5 -60.21 -19.32 -26.50
CA PRO A 5 -58.90 -19.16 -27.13
C PRO A 5 -58.19 -17.92 -26.55
N SER A 6 -57.93 -17.87 -25.24
CA SER A 6 -57.26 -16.69 -24.64
C SER A 6 -56.01 -16.98 -23.81
N ALA A 7 -55.66 -18.25 -23.55
CA ALA A 7 -54.54 -18.58 -22.66
C ALA A 7 -53.16 -18.69 -23.35
N ASN A 8 -53.10 -18.89 -24.68
CA ASN A 8 -51.82 -19.17 -25.36
C ASN A 8 -51.08 -17.93 -25.89
N LYS A 9 -51.72 -16.75 -25.94
CA LYS A 9 -51.09 -15.53 -26.45
C LYS A 9 -50.28 -14.78 -25.39
N THR A 10 -50.65 -14.88 -24.11
CA THR A 10 -49.99 -14.19 -23.00
C THR A 10 -48.68 -14.88 -22.58
N ALA A 11 -48.60 -16.21 -22.65
CA ALA A 11 -47.39 -16.97 -22.34
C ALA A 11 -46.25 -16.68 -23.34
N ASN A 12 -46.56 -16.57 -24.63
CA ASN A 12 -45.58 -16.24 -25.67
C ASN A 12 -45.09 -14.78 -25.57
N PHE A 13 -45.96 -13.84 -25.15
CA PHE A 13 -45.58 -12.44 -24.97
C PHE A 13 -44.61 -12.24 -23.80
N LEU A 14 -44.86 -12.92 -22.68
CA LEU A 14 -43.96 -12.92 -21.51
C LEU A 14 -42.62 -13.62 -21.80
N PHE A 15 -42.61 -14.64 -22.65
CA PHE A 15 -41.38 -15.32 -23.08
C PHE A 15 -40.53 -14.44 -23.99
N LEU A 16 -41.15 -13.74 -24.96
CA LEU A 16 -40.48 -12.77 -25.82
C LEU A 16 -39.92 -11.58 -25.04
N LEU A 17 -40.65 -11.07 -24.04
CA LEU A 17 -40.16 -9.99 -23.16
C LEU A 17 -38.94 -10.40 -22.34
N LYS A 18 -38.88 -11.65 -21.85
CA LYS A 18 -37.69 -12.17 -21.17
C LYS A 18 -36.50 -12.31 -22.10
N ILE A 19 -36.69 -12.76 -23.33
CA ILE A 19 -35.61 -12.85 -24.33
C ILE A 19 -35.07 -11.45 -24.65
N ILE A 20 -35.95 -10.47 -24.90
CA ILE A 20 -35.54 -9.09 -25.17
C ILE A 20 -34.79 -8.49 -23.97
N TYR A 21 -35.27 -8.73 -22.74
CA TYR A 21 -34.62 -8.22 -21.52
C TYR A 21 -33.22 -8.84 -21.29
N VAL A 22 -33.08 -10.15 -21.48
CA VAL A 22 -31.78 -10.84 -21.38
C VAL A 22 -30.82 -10.38 -22.49
N SER A 23 -31.34 -10.12 -23.70
CA SER A 23 -30.57 -9.57 -24.82
C SER A 23 -30.10 -8.15 -24.54
N PHE A 24 -30.95 -7.33 -23.90
CA PHE A 24 -30.63 -5.94 -23.53
C PHE A 24 -29.58 -5.87 -22.41
N ILE A 25 -29.63 -6.80 -21.45
CA ILE A 25 -28.58 -6.96 -20.41
C ILE A 25 -27.26 -7.40 -21.04
N PHE A 26 -27.27 -8.35 -21.97
CA PHE A 26 -26.05 -8.78 -22.65
C PHE A 26 -25.45 -7.68 -23.51
N MET A 27 -26.26 -6.90 -24.24
CA MET A 27 -25.78 -5.76 -25.02
C MET A 27 -25.23 -4.63 -24.15
N THR A 28 -25.85 -4.33 -23.00
CA THR A 28 -25.30 -3.33 -22.06
C THR A 28 -24.02 -3.79 -21.36
N LEU A 29 -23.87 -5.09 -21.08
CA LEU A 29 -22.62 -5.66 -20.56
C LEU A 29 -21.51 -5.73 -21.63
N PHE A 30 -21.85 -5.90 -22.91
CA PHE A 30 -20.90 -5.95 -24.01
C PHE A 30 -20.42 -4.54 -24.41
N LEU A 31 -21.34 -3.57 -24.47
CA LEU A 31 -21.02 -2.16 -24.76
C LEU A 31 -20.28 -1.45 -23.61
N THR A 32 -20.26 -2.00 -22.40
CA THR A 32 -19.41 -1.50 -21.29
C THR A 32 -18.03 -2.19 -21.24
N ARG A 33 -17.77 -3.20 -22.09
CA ARG A 33 -16.49 -3.93 -22.15
C ARG A 33 -15.53 -3.43 -23.24
N GLU A 34 -15.90 -2.38 -23.98
CA GLU A 34 -15.10 -1.82 -25.09
C GLU A 34 -14.82 -0.31 -24.98
N ARG A 35 -14.43 0.13 -23.78
CA ARG A 35 -13.46 1.23 -23.65
C ARG A 35 -12.29 0.81 -22.78
N ARG A 36 -11.58 -0.24 -23.20
CA ARG A 36 -10.14 -0.30 -22.92
C ARG A 36 -9.50 0.80 -23.78
N MET A 37 -9.55 2.04 -23.31
CA MET A 37 -8.40 2.90 -23.60
C MET A 37 -7.19 2.08 -23.15
N PRO A 38 -6.21 1.78 -24.02
CA PRO A 38 -5.00 1.16 -23.53
C PRO A 38 -4.50 2.11 -22.45
N ARG A 39 -4.54 1.67 -21.18
CA ARG A 39 -3.87 2.41 -20.11
C ARG A 39 -2.46 2.53 -20.63
N ARG A 40 -2.05 3.75 -20.99
CA ARG A 40 -0.69 4.05 -21.46
C ARG A 40 0.20 3.32 -20.48
N LYS A 41 0.89 2.26 -20.93
CA LYS A 41 1.71 1.44 -20.02
C LYS A 41 2.61 2.43 -19.33
N THR A 42 2.54 2.47 -18.00
CA THR A 42 3.40 3.38 -17.25
C THR A 42 4.82 2.97 -17.59
N VAL A 43 5.48 3.80 -18.40
CA VAL A 43 6.85 3.53 -18.85
C VAL A 43 7.70 3.67 -17.61
N GLN A 44 8.37 2.57 -17.23
CA GLN A 44 9.29 2.59 -16.11
C GLN A 44 10.44 3.54 -16.45
N PRO A 45 10.83 4.45 -15.54
CA PRO A 45 12.05 5.21 -15.74
C PRO A 45 13.24 4.26 -15.85
N LEU A 46 14.22 4.63 -16.67
CA LEU A 46 15.46 3.86 -16.82
C LEU A 46 16.22 3.86 -15.50
N PRO A 47 16.81 2.73 -15.07
CA PRO A 47 17.65 2.69 -13.88
C PRO A 47 18.91 3.56 -14.08
N LEU A 48 19.47 4.05 -12.99
CA LEU A 48 20.72 4.85 -13.03
C LEU A 48 21.90 4.02 -13.49
N GLN A 49 21.95 2.76 -13.05
CA GLN A 49 22.99 1.82 -13.42
C GLN A 49 22.44 0.39 -13.42
N ILE A 50 22.95 -0.44 -14.32
CA ILE A 50 22.72 -1.88 -14.31
C ILE A 50 24.09 -2.52 -14.10
N ILE A 51 24.21 -3.30 -13.03
CA ILE A 51 25.39 -4.10 -12.74
C ILE A 51 25.04 -5.53 -13.18
N GLU A 52 25.69 -5.99 -14.23
CA GLU A 52 25.49 -7.34 -14.75
C GLU A 52 26.36 -8.33 -13.95
N CYS A 53 25.74 -9.39 -13.46
CA CYS A 53 26.39 -10.58 -12.92
C CYS A 53 25.92 -11.80 -13.73
N ASP A 54 26.68 -12.89 -13.67
CA ASP A 54 26.48 -14.04 -14.57
C ASP A 54 25.05 -14.64 -14.55
N GLU A 55 24.33 -14.53 -13.42
CA GLU A 55 22.98 -15.09 -13.24
C GLU A 55 21.88 -14.04 -13.05
N PHE A 56 22.22 -12.77 -12.78
CA PHE A 56 21.24 -11.72 -12.50
C PHE A 56 21.81 -10.33 -12.77
N PHE A 57 20.92 -9.38 -12.99
CA PHE A 57 21.26 -7.96 -13.11
C PHE A 57 20.77 -7.21 -11.87
N ILE A 58 21.64 -6.39 -11.28
CA ILE A 58 21.28 -5.47 -10.20
C ILE A 58 21.00 -4.12 -10.82
N GLU A 59 19.76 -3.65 -10.69
CA GLU A 59 19.37 -2.29 -11.08
C GLU A 59 19.54 -1.32 -9.91
N VAL A 60 20.44 -0.35 -10.06
CA VAL A 60 20.59 0.76 -9.12
C VAL A 60 19.60 1.86 -9.52
N ARG A 61 18.66 2.17 -8.63
CA ARG A 61 17.58 3.15 -8.83
C ARG A 61 17.55 4.13 -7.65
N ASP A 62 17.22 5.38 -7.94
CA ASP A 62 16.98 6.45 -6.95
C ASP A 62 15.49 6.81 -6.88
N ARG A 63 15.15 7.86 -6.11
CA ARG A 63 13.76 8.37 -6.04
C ARG A 63 13.22 8.83 -7.41
N SER A 64 14.08 9.28 -8.33
CA SER A 64 13.65 9.75 -9.65
C SER A 64 13.43 8.61 -10.66
N THR A 65 14.06 7.46 -10.43
CA THR A 65 14.01 6.25 -11.26
C THR A 65 13.30 5.06 -10.59
N ALA A 66 12.52 5.35 -9.54
CA ALA A 66 11.77 4.38 -8.77
C ALA A 66 10.77 3.59 -9.64
N LEU A 67 10.57 2.32 -9.28
CA LEU A 67 9.68 1.44 -10.02
C LEU A 67 8.23 1.88 -9.83
N ILE A 68 7.51 2.12 -10.91
CA ILE A 68 6.11 2.51 -10.86
C ILE A 68 5.25 1.25 -10.83
N GLY A 69 5.04 0.71 -9.62
CA GLY A 69 4.21 -0.46 -9.35
C GLY A 69 2.88 -0.11 -8.69
N ARG A 70 1.88 -1.00 -8.78
CA ARG A 70 0.64 -0.84 -8.02
C ARG A 70 0.96 -0.89 -6.52
N GLY A 71 0.73 0.22 -5.82
CA GLY A 71 0.96 0.33 -4.37
C GLY A 71 2.41 0.56 -3.97
N LEU A 72 3.36 0.73 -4.91
CA LEU A 72 4.76 0.97 -4.56
C LEU A 72 4.98 2.35 -3.94
N HIS A 73 4.32 3.38 -4.47
CA HIS A 73 4.30 4.73 -3.88
C HIS A 73 3.90 4.72 -2.40
N ALA A 74 2.85 3.96 -2.03
CA ALA A 74 2.41 3.87 -0.64
C ALA A 74 3.40 3.12 0.27
N LYS A 75 4.20 2.22 -0.31
CA LYS A 75 5.28 1.52 0.40
C LYS A 75 6.48 2.45 0.59
N GLU A 76 6.88 3.17 -0.45
CA GLU A 76 7.97 4.14 -0.44
C GLU A 76 7.67 5.33 0.49
N ASP A 77 6.44 5.83 0.49
CA ASP A 77 5.98 6.85 1.44
C ASP A 77 6.08 6.36 2.87
N PHE A 78 5.67 5.10 3.11
CA PHE A 78 5.73 4.50 4.43
C PHE A 78 7.18 4.30 4.89
N SER A 79 8.05 3.76 4.04
CA SER A 79 9.47 3.59 4.39
C SER A 79 10.14 4.93 4.62
N GLY A 80 9.92 5.92 3.74
CA GLY A 80 10.52 7.24 3.88
C GLY A 80 10.12 7.95 5.17
N THR A 81 8.83 7.89 5.55
CA THR A 81 8.38 8.44 6.83
C THR A 81 8.87 7.62 8.02
N LEU A 82 8.96 6.29 7.90
CA LEU A 82 9.50 5.46 8.96
C LEU A 82 10.98 5.78 9.22
N ASP A 83 11.77 5.92 8.17
CA ASP A 83 13.18 6.28 8.25
C ASP A 83 13.35 7.65 8.92
N GLU A 84 12.55 8.64 8.52
CA GLU A 84 12.53 9.97 9.16
C GLU A 84 12.20 9.89 10.66
N ILE A 85 11.20 9.09 11.05
CA ILE A 85 10.87 8.87 12.47
C ILE A 85 12.03 8.21 13.22
N LEU A 86 12.67 7.21 12.60
CA LEU A 86 13.80 6.49 13.18
C LEU A 86 15.01 7.40 13.34
N ASP A 87 15.28 8.30 12.40
CA ASP A 87 16.39 9.26 12.49
C ASP A 87 16.23 10.18 13.70
N PHE A 88 15.00 10.54 14.08
CA PHE A 88 14.75 11.32 15.31
C PHE A 88 14.87 10.48 16.59
N ILE A 89 14.34 9.24 16.58
CA ILE A 89 14.22 8.43 17.79
C ILE A 89 15.51 7.68 18.12
N THR A 90 16.26 7.22 17.11
CA THR A 90 17.43 6.34 17.30
C THR A 90 18.53 7.02 18.12
N PRO A 91 18.91 8.30 17.89
CA PRO A 91 19.90 8.98 18.72
C PRO A 91 19.45 9.16 20.18
N GLU A 92 18.15 9.33 20.41
CA GLU A 92 17.57 9.48 21.75
C GLU A 92 17.45 8.12 22.48
N ALA A 93 17.28 7.02 21.73
CA ALA A 93 17.09 5.67 22.24
C ALA A 93 18.41 4.90 22.46
N PHE A 94 19.44 5.15 21.65
CA PHE A 94 20.73 4.48 21.76
C PHE A 94 21.81 5.47 22.19
N LEU A 95 22.14 5.46 23.48
CA LEU A 95 23.17 6.32 24.04
C LEU A 95 24.51 5.59 23.98
N LYS A 96 25.50 6.23 23.35
CA LYS A 96 26.88 5.73 23.34
C LYS A 96 27.50 5.93 24.73
N LYS A 97 27.82 4.84 25.43
CA LYS A 97 28.43 4.88 26.77
C LYS A 97 29.96 4.77 26.71
N SER A 98 30.49 4.03 25.74
CA SER A 98 31.92 3.99 25.39
C SER A 98 32.10 3.61 23.91
N ASP A 99 33.34 3.56 23.42
CA ASP A 99 33.64 3.21 22.02
C ASP A 99 33.12 1.83 21.57
N LYS A 100 32.77 0.95 22.50
CA LYS A 100 32.24 -0.40 22.18
C LYS A 100 30.90 -0.72 22.82
N ASN A 101 30.38 0.13 23.72
CA ASN A 101 29.15 -0.18 24.46
C ASN A 101 28.06 0.86 24.17
N TRP A 102 27.02 0.38 23.48
CA TRP A 102 25.75 1.10 23.31
C TRP A 102 24.77 0.65 24.38
N HIS A 103 24.04 1.60 24.95
CA HIS A 103 22.97 1.31 25.90
C HIS A 103 21.63 1.72 25.31
N TYR A 104 20.71 0.76 25.21
CA TYR A 104 19.32 1.04 24.83
C TYR A 104 18.53 1.59 26.02
N ARG A 105 17.95 2.78 25.85
CA ARG A 105 16.98 3.38 26.77
C ARG A 105 15.69 3.62 26.01
N GLU A 106 14.60 2.97 26.40
CA GLU A 106 13.29 3.21 25.76
C GLU A 106 12.88 4.67 26.00
N HIS A 107 12.71 5.42 24.89
CA HIS A 107 12.32 6.82 24.93
C HIS A 107 10.87 6.97 25.43
N ASP A 108 10.56 8.06 26.14
CA ASP A 108 9.24 8.26 26.75
C ASP A 108 8.10 8.31 25.72
N CYS A 109 8.39 8.74 24.49
CA CYS A 109 7.41 8.74 23.40
C CYS A 109 6.96 7.33 23.00
N LEU A 110 7.76 6.29 23.29
CA LEU A 110 7.50 4.90 22.91
C LEU A 110 6.76 4.09 23.98
N LYS A 111 6.48 4.68 25.16
CA LYS A 111 5.72 4.04 26.23
C LYS A 111 4.23 3.96 25.92
N LYS A 112 3.70 4.99 25.25
CA LYS A 112 2.28 5.09 24.89
C LYS A 112 2.14 5.57 23.46
N SER A 113 1.26 4.92 22.72
CA SER A 113 1.02 5.25 21.32
C SER A 113 0.45 6.67 21.13
N ALA A 114 -0.24 7.24 22.13
CA ALA A 114 -0.65 8.64 22.14
C ALA A 114 0.52 9.62 22.36
N ALA A 115 1.53 9.24 23.14
CA ALA A 115 2.73 10.05 23.34
C ALA A 115 3.60 10.06 22.08
N PHE A 116 3.66 8.92 21.37
CA PHE A 116 4.32 8.81 20.07
C PHE A 116 3.71 9.75 19.02
N VAL A 117 2.38 9.82 18.94
CA VAL A 117 1.69 10.74 18.02
C VAL A 117 2.08 12.20 18.31
N ARG A 118 2.01 12.63 19.58
CA ARG A 118 2.42 13.98 19.98
C ARG A 118 3.89 14.26 19.67
N TYR A 119 4.75 13.27 19.85
CA TYR A 119 6.17 13.41 19.52
C TYR A 119 6.37 13.62 18.01
N CYS A 120 5.66 12.86 17.17
CA CYS A 120 5.70 13.03 15.72
C CYS A 120 5.17 14.42 15.30
N GLU A 121 4.08 14.88 15.93
CA GLU A 121 3.54 16.24 15.72
C GLU A 121 4.58 17.32 16.08
N LEU A 122 5.27 17.18 17.22
CA LEU A 122 6.32 18.11 17.65
C LEU A 122 7.55 18.14 16.72
N LYS A 123 7.87 17.00 16.09
CA LYS A 123 8.96 16.90 15.10
C LYS A 123 8.51 17.33 13.69
N GLY A 124 7.25 17.72 13.50
CA GLY A 124 6.73 18.21 12.23
C GLY A 124 6.37 17.12 11.22
N ILE A 125 6.14 15.88 11.67
CA ILE A 125 5.83 14.75 10.79
C ILE A 125 4.36 14.80 10.38
N ASP A 126 4.11 15.19 9.13
CA ASP A 126 2.76 15.33 8.58
C ASP A 126 2.12 13.98 8.20
N ARG A 127 1.53 13.32 9.20
CA ARG A 127 0.78 12.07 9.05
C ARG A 127 -0.43 12.02 9.95
N GLU A 128 -1.45 11.31 9.48
CA GLU A 128 -2.65 11.05 10.26
C GLU A 128 -2.33 10.32 11.57
N ALA A 129 -2.85 10.83 12.69
CA ALA A 129 -2.67 10.25 14.02
C ALA A 129 -3.05 8.75 14.09
N GLY A 130 -4.07 8.33 13.32
CA GLY A 130 -4.47 6.93 13.21
C GLY A 130 -3.38 6.04 12.60
N ALA A 131 -2.75 6.51 11.52
CA ALA A 131 -1.64 5.82 10.87
C ALA A 131 -0.39 5.78 11.78
N LEU A 132 -0.04 6.91 12.40
CA LEU A 132 1.06 6.99 13.36
C LEU A 132 0.89 5.98 14.50
N ARG A 133 -0.32 5.92 15.08
CA ARG A 133 -0.62 5.04 16.20
C ARG A 133 -0.63 3.55 15.84
N LYS A 134 -1.22 3.18 14.69
CA LYS A 134 -1.48 1.77 14.34
C LYS A 134 -0.42 1.14 13.46
N ARG A 135 0.29 1.93 12.64
CA ARG A 135 1.27 1.42 11.66
C ARG A 135 2.70 1.76 12.06
N TYR A 136 2.99 3.04 12.29
CA TYR A 136 4.36 3.48 12.54
C TYR A 136 4.85 3.12 13.95
N TYR A 137 4.04 3.36 14.97
CA TYR A 137 4.38 3.00 16.36
C TYR A 137 4.82 1.54 16.53
N PRO A 138 4.06 0.51 16.08
CA PRO A 138 4.54 -0.86 16.19
C PRO A 138 5.76 -1.14 15.32
N ALA A 139 5.86 -0.56 14.12
CA ALA A 139 7.01 -0.75 13.23
C ALA A 139 8.31 -0.22 13.86
N VAL A 140 8.29 0.97 14.47
CA VAL A 140 9.42 1.54 15.21
C VAL A 140 9.83 0.64 16.37
N LYS A 141 8.88 0.13 17.15
CA LYS A 141 9.19 -0.78 18.27
C LYS A 141 9.84 -2.08 17.80
N ILE A 142 9.36 -2.65 16.68
CA ILE A 142 9.95 -3.85 16.08
C ILE A 142 11.39 -3.57 15.64
N TRP A 143 11.61 -2.45 14.96
CA TRP A 143 12.94 -2.05 14.49
C TRP A 143 13.92 -1.86 15.65
N LEU A 144 13.54 -1.09 16.68
CA LEU A 144 14.38 -0.86 17.86
C LEU A 144 14.69 -2.15 18.60
N LYS A 145 13.73 -3.08 18.68
CA LYS A 145 13.95 -4.41 19.27
C LYS A 145 14.95 -5.23 18.45
N ALA A 146 14.86 -5.20 17.13
CA ALA A 146 15.78 -5.91 16.25
C ALA A 146 17.21 -5.35 16.36
N VAL A 147 17.36 -4.03 16.36
CA VAL A 147 18.67 -3.38 16.56
C VAL A 147 19.24 -3.68 17.93
N ARG A 148 18.42 -3.64 18.98
CA ARG A 148 18.86 -4.02 20.32
C ARG A 148 19.37 -5.46 20.37
N ALA A 149 18.65 -6.41 19.76
CA ALA A 149 19.08 -7.81 19.72
C ALA A 149 20.42 -7.95 18.99
N ALA A 150 20.61 -7.25 17.87
CA ALA A 150 21.84 -7.27 17.09
C ALA A 150 23.04 -6.57 17.78
N LEU A 151 22.80 -5.69 18.76
CA LEU A 151 23.85 -5.05 19.56
C LEU A 151 24.24 -5.84 20.81
N GLU A 152 23.40 -6.77 21.25
CA GLU A 152 23.64 -7.64 22.41
C GLU A 152 24.30 -8.98 22.00
N GLU A 153 24.38 -9.27 20.70
CA GLU A 153 25.04 -10.43 20.07
C GLU A 153 26.50 -10.11 19.66
#